data_AF-A0A1P8FIX6-F1
#
_entry.id   AF-A0A1P8FIX6-F1
#
_cell.length_a   1.000
_cell.length_b   1.000
_cell.length_c   1.000
_cell.angle_alpha   90.00
_cell.angle_beta   90.00
_cell.angle_gamma   90.00
#
_symmetry.space_group_name_H-M   'P 1'
#
loop_
_entity.id
_entity.type
_entity.pdbx_description
1 polymer ?
#
loop_
_entity_poly.entity_id
_entity_poly.type
_entity_poly.pdbx_seq_one_letter_code
_entity_poly.pdbx_strand_id
1 'polypeptide(L)'
;MSCTRARQLLDAWLDDELDPATREEIAAHFPQCPACEAAREERGRLRTAIRFAAPRDKMPPAVEAAVRTAVLRESRSPNRQRRGPTWWQAIGLAGATALLAAFATVALLQPPDFEPATQQVVASHVAAFALAEGRHERLVQVAASDQHQVRPWFQGKLDFAPPVPDLAAEGFTLLGGRLDHVGGRQAAVIVYRIRNHPVDLYVWRHDGRNGEAAHVESLRGFGVATWAAGGLRYAAISDVDPADLRRFASALQRTIQ
;
A
#
# COMPACT_ATOMS: atom_id res chain seq x y z
N MET A 1 -10.60 33.84 -46.00
CA MET A 1 -11.11 32.47 -45.83
C MET A 1 -10.95 31.60 -47.09
N SER A 2 -10.70 30.29 -46.95
CA SER A 2 -10.72 29.32 -48.05
C SER A 2 -12.10 28.70 -48.27
N CYS A 3 -12.40 28.26 -49.50
CA CYS A 3 -13.70 27.64 -49.85
C CYS A 3 -14.02 26.40 -48.99
N THR A 4 -13.01 25.60 -48.64
CA THR A 4 -13.18 24.42 -47.76
C THR A 4 -13.66 24.84 -46.37
N ARG A 5 -13.03 25.87 -45.79
CA ARG A 5 -13.42 26.42 -44.48
C ARG A 5 -14.82 27.06 -44.56
N ALA A 6 -15.11 27.79 -45.64
CA ALA A 6 -16.43 28.37 -45.90
C ALA A 6 -17.54 27.30 -45.87
N ARG A 7 -17.33 26.18 -46.57
CA ARG A 7 -18.30 25.09 -46.67
C ARG A 7 -18.49 24.32 -45.36
N GLN A 8 -17.45 24.25 -44.51
CA GLN A 8 -17.53 23.64 -43.19
C GLN A 8 -18.32 24.51 -42.20
N LEU A 9 -18.20 25.83 -42.31
CA LEU A 9 -18.85 26.78 -41.40
C LEU A 9 -20.26 27.20 -41.85
N LEU A 10 -20.69 26.80 -43.04
CA LEU A 10 -21.91 27.29 -43.67
C LEU A 10 -23.19 26.96 -42.88
N ASP A 11 -23.27 25.75 -42.32
CA ASP A 11 -24.45 25.31 -41.56
C ASP A 11 -24.54 26.08 -40.22
N ALA A 12 -23.41 26.21 -39.50
CA ALA A 12 -23.32 27.02 -38.28
C ALA A 12 -23.59 28.52 -38.54
N TRP A 13 -23.21 29.04 -39.71
CA TRP A 13 -23.53 30.42 -40.11
C TRP A 13 -25.04 30.59 -40.33
N LEU A 14 -25.70 29.64 -40.98
CA LEU A 14 -27.15 29.67 -41.21
C LEU A 14 -27.94 29.59 -39.89
N ASP A 15 -27.41 28.89 -38.89
CA ASP A 15 -28.03 28.72 -37.57
C ASP A 15 -27.66 29.78 -36.52
N ASP A 16 -26.89 30.80 -36.92
CA ASP A 16 -26.48 31.92 -36.04
C ASP A 16 -25.58 31.49 -34.87
N GLU A 17 -24.83 30.39 -35.03
CA GLU A 17 -24.01 29.80 -33.96
C GLU A 17 -22.55 30.24 -34.00
N LEU A 18 -22.13 30.93 -35.06
CA LEU A 18 -20.76 31.44 -35.18
C LEU A 18 -20.55 32.71 -34.35
N ASP A 19 -19.34 32.84 -33.80
CA ASP A 19 -18.88 34.08 -33.17
C ASP A 19 -18.87 35.25 -34.18
N PRO A 20 -18.96 36.51 -33.71
CA PRO A 20 -19.09 37.66 -34.60
C PRO A 20 -17.95 37.81 -35.61
N ALA A 21 -16.70 37.50 -35.21
CA ALA A 21 -15.54 37.66 -36.08
C ALA A 21 -15.54 36.61 -37.20
N THR A 22 -15.79 35.34 -36.86
CA THR A 22 -15.88 34.27 -37.86
C THR A 22 -17.07 34.49 -38.79
N ARG A 23 -18.20 34.99 -38.27
CA ARG A 23 -19.41 35.31 -39.05
C ARG A 23 -19.13 36.38 -40.10
N GLU A 24 -18.40 37.43 -39.75
CA GLU A 24 -18.00 38.48 -40.68
C GLU A 24 -17.02 37.95 -41.73
N GLU A 25 -16.06 37.11 -41.34
CA GLU A 25 -15.08 36.51 -42.26
C GLU A 25 -15.75 35.65 -43.35
N ILE A 26 -16.74 34.83 -42.99
CA ILE A 26 -17.51 34.03 -43.96
C ILE A 26 -18.46 34.87 -44.80
N ALA A 27 -19.09 35.88 -44.21
CA ALA A 27 -19.96 36.80 -44.95
C ALA A 27 -19.19 37.57 -46.04
N ALA A 28 -17.97 38.01 -45.75
CA ALA A 28 -17.10 38.70 -46.70
C ALA A 28 -16.65 37.80 -47.88
N HIS A 29 -16.69 36.48 -47.71
CA HIS A 29 -16.29 35.53 -48.75
C HIS A 29 -17.37 35.29 -49.81
N PHE A 30 -18.66 35.37 -49.45
CA PHE A 30 -19.74 35.07 -50.39
C PHE A 30 -19.75 35.93 -51.66
N PRO A 31 -19.57 37.27 -51.59
CA PRO A 31 -19.50 38.09 -52.80
C PRO A 31 -18.29 37.77 -53.69
N GLN A 32 -17.26 37.13 -53.13
CA GLN A 32 -16.00 36.83 -53.80
C GLN A 32 -15.98 35.41 -54.41
N CYS A 33 -16.95 34.54 -54.08
CA CYS A 33 -16.99 33.16 -54.54
C CYS A 33 -18.42 32.69 -54.90
N PRO A 34 -18.79 32.69 -56.20
CA PRO A 34 -20.11 32.27 -56.66
C PRO A 34 -20.48 30.84 -56.26
N ALA A 35 -19.50 29.93 -56.18
CA ALA A 35 -19.74 28.54 -55.80
C ALA A 35 -20.14 28.39 -54.32
N CYS A 36 -19.56 29.20 -53.43
CA CYS A 36 -19.93 29.22 -52.01
C CYS A 36 -21.27 29.95 -51.79
N GLU A 37 -21.56 30.98 -52.58
CA GLU A 37 -22.85 31.66 -52.55
C GLU A 37 -23.99 30.75 -53.01
N ALA A 38 -23.81 30.00 -54.10
CA ALA A 38 -24.79 29.01 -54.55
C ALA A 38 -25.05 27.93 -53.48
N ALA A 39 -24.00 27.45 -52.81
CA ALA A 39 -24.13 26.48 -51.71
C ALA A 39 -24.89 27.07 -50.50
N ARG A 40 -24.74 28.37 -50.22
CA ARG A 40 -25.48 29.08 -49.17
C ARG A 40 -26.97 29.15 -49.50
N GLU A 41 -27.30 29.53 -50.74
CA GLU A 41 -28.70 29.57 -51.18
C GLU A 41 -29.35 28.19 -51.15
N GLU A 42 -28.67 27.16 -51.65
CA GLU A 42 -29.16 25.78 -51.68
C GLU A 42 -29.50 25.27 -50.27
N ARG A 43 -28.56 25.40 -49.33
CA ARG A 43 -28.79 25.03 -47.92
C ARG A 43 -29.87 25.89 -47.26
N GLY A 44 -29.93 27.18 -47.57
CA GLY A 44 -30.99 28.07 -47.08
C GLY A 44 -32.39 27.66 -47.56
N ARG A 45 -32.53 27.26 -48.84
CA ARG A 45 -33.78 26.73 -49.39
C ARG A 45 -34.18 25.42 -48.72
N LEU A 46 -33.23 24.50 -48.55
CA LEU A 46 -33.47 23.23 -47.85
C LEU A 46 -33.93 23.46 -46.41
N ARG A 47 -33.24 24.31 -45.65
CA ARG A 47 -33.61 24.68 -44.27
C ARG A 47 -35.01 25.25 -44.19
N THR A 48 -35.38 26.11 -45.14
CA THR A 48 -36.72 26.71 -45.21
C THR A 48 -37.78 25.67 -45.53
N ALA A 49 -37.52 24.77 -46.48
CA ALA A 49 -38.42 23.68 -46.84
C ALA A 49 -38.66 22.72 -45.66
N ILE A 50 -37.59 22.33 -44.95
CA ILE A 50 -37.69 21.49 -43.74
C ILE A 50 -38.51 22.20 -42.66
N ARG A 51 -38.24 23.49 -42.39
CA ARG A 51 -38.99 24.26 -41.39
C ARG A 51 -40.47 24.40 -41.72
N PHE A 52 -40.82 24.41 -43.00
CA PHE A 52 -42.22 24.45 -43.45
C PHE A 52 -42.90 23.09 -43.35
N ALA A 53 -42.20 22.01 -43.74
CA ALA A 53 -42.76 20.66 -43.76
C ALA A 53 -42.77 19.95 -42.39
N ALA A 54 -41.90 20.36 -41.46
CA ALA A 54 -41.79 19.72 -40.15
C ALA A 54 -42.95 20.15 -39.22
N PRO A 55 -43.73 19.19 -38.68
CA PRO A 55 -44.68 19.47 -37.61
C PRO A 55 -43.94 20.07 -36.42
N ARG A 56 -44.36 21.27 -35.98
CA ARG A 56 -43.88 21.86 -34.73
C ARG A 56 -44.91 21.60 -33.65
N ASP A 57 -44.68 20.54 -32.88
CA ASP A 57 -45.41 20.38 -31.64
C ASP A 57 -44.99 21.48 -30.66
N LYS A 58 -45.97 22.07 -29.97
CA LYS A 58 -45.67 23.02 -28.91
C LYS A 58 -44.92 22.30 -27.80
N MET A 59 -43.78 22.85 -27.40
CA MET A 59 -43.02 22.37 -26.24
C MET A 59 -43.96 22.32 -25.01
N PRO A 60 -44.07 21.18 -24.30
CA PRO A 60 -44.85 21.11 -23.08
C PRO A 60 -44.30 22.11 -22.03
N PRO A 61 -45.16 22.85 -21.30
CA PRO A 61 -44.72 23.84 -20.32
C PRO A 61 -43.77 23.28 -19.24
N ALA A 62 -43.93 22.00 -18.88
CA ALA A 62 -43.07 21.32 -17.91
C ALA A 62 -41.63 21.18 -18.41
N VAL A 63 -41.43 20.91 -19.70
CA VAL A 63 -40.10 20.80 -20.32
C VAL A 63 -39.46 22.18 -20.42
N GLU A 64 -40.22 23.20 -20.81
CA GLU A 64 -39.74 24.59 -20.84
C GLU A 64 -39.25 25.04 -19.45
N ALA A 65 -40.03 24.78 -18.39
CA ALA A 65 -39.65 25.10 -17.02
C ALA A 65 -38.39 24.34 -16.58
N ALA A 66 -38.27 23.06 -16.94
CA ALA A 66 -37.10 22.25 -16.62
C ALA A 66 -35.83 22.78 -17.32
N VAL A 67 -35.92 23.11 -18.61
CA VAL A 67 -34.78 23.66 -19.38
C VAL A 67 -34.37 25.03 -18.84
N ARG A 68 -35.31 25.95 -18.57
CA ARG A 68 -34.99 27.25 -17.97
C ARG A 68 -34.30 27.08 -16.63
N THR A 69 -34.75 26.15 -15.80
CA THR A 69 -34.13 25.86 -14.51
C THR A 69 -32.72 25.29 -14.67
N ALA A 70 -32.50 24.38 -15.63
CA ALA A 70 -31.19 23.84 -15.93
C ALA A 70 -30.22 24.93 -16.42
N VAL A 71 -30.64 25.78 -17.36
CA VAL A 71 -29.83 26.91 -17.85
C VAL A 71 -29.50 27.90 -16.73
N LEU A 72 -30.47 28.21 -15.85
CA LEU A 72 -30.23 29.06 -14.68
C LEU A 72 -29.27 28.42 -13.69
N ARG A 73 -29.26 27.10 -13.52
CA ARG A 73 -28.27 26.40 -12.68
C ARG A 73 -26.87 26.43 -13.30
N GLU A 74 -26.77 26.23 -14.61
CA GLU A 74 -25.50 26.30 -15.35
C GLU A 74 -24.91 27.71 -15.29
N SER A 75 -25.74 28.74 -15.55
CA SER A 75 -25.34 30.15 -15.51
C SER A 75 -25.14 30.70 -14.09
N ARG A 76 -25.78 30.08 -13.08
CA ARG A 76 -25.49 30.29 -11.65
C ARG A 76 -24.41 29.37 -11.11
N SER A 77 -23.80 28.50 -11.93
CA SER A 77 -22.52 27.93 -11.56
C SER A 77 -21.63 29.13 -11.35
N PRO A 78 -21.28 29.46 -10.09
CA PRO A 78 -20.46 30.62 -9.87
C PRO A 78 -19.21 30.30 -10.66
N ASN A 79 -18.90 31.13 -11.65
CA ASN A 79 -17.54 31.31 -12.09
C ASN A 79 -16.77 31.38 -10.78
N ARG A 80 -16.06 30.29 -10.41
CA ARG A 80 -15.17 30.25 -9.27
C ARG A 80 -14.08 31.20 -9.70
N GLN A 81 -14.35 32.49 -9.58
CA GLN A 81 -13.36 33.53 -9.52
C GLN A 81 -12.41 33.02 -8.47
N ARG A 82 -11.26 32.56 -8.94
CA ARG A 82 -10.16 32.11 -8.13
C ARG A 82 -9.73 33.31 -7.31
N ARG A 83 -10.44 33.58 -6.20
CA ARG A 83 -9.92 34.41 -5.13
C ARG A 83 -8.74 33.60 -4.61
N GLY A 84 -7.55 34.13 -4.87
CA GLY A 84 -6.30 33.56 -4.35
C GLY A 84 -6.43 33.33 -2.84
N PRO A 85 -5.65 32.38 -2.28
CA PRO A 85 -5.76 32.04 -0.88
C PRO A 85 -5.55 33.30 -0.02
N THR A 86 -6.48 33.57 0.88
CA THR A 86 -6.34 34.67 1.85
C THR A 86 -5.11 34.41 2.71
N TRP A 87 -4.39 35.44 3.17
CA TRP A 87 -3.17 35.28 3.96
C TRP A 87 -3.34 34.39 5.21
N TRP A 88 -4.54 34.35 5.81
CA TRP A 88 -4.90 33.41 6.88
C TRP A 88 -4.95 31.93 6.43
N GLN A 89 -5.37 31.66 5.20
CA GLN A 89 -5.35 30.32 4.60
C GLN A 89 -3.92 29.89 4.27
N ALA A 90 -3.04 30.83 3.89
CA ALA A 90 -1.62 30.56 3.71
C ALA A 90 -0.92 30.22 5.05
N ILE A 91 -1.27 30.89 6.15
CA ILE A 91 -0.76 30.55 7.50
C ILE A 91 -1.28 29.19 7.96
N GLY A 92 -2.57 28.89 7.73
CA GLY A 92 -3.16 27.58 8.05
C GLY A 92 -2.50 26.44 7.27
N LEU A 93 -2.22 26.65 5.98
CA LEU A 93 -1.52 25.66 5.14
C LEU A 93 -0.06 25.47 5.60
N ALA A 94 0.64 26.56 5.92
CA ALA A 94 2.02 26.50 6.42
C ALA A 94 2.11 25.75 7.77
N GLY A 95 1.17 26.01 8.69
CA GLY A 95 1.06 25.30 9.96
C GLY A 95 0.79 23.80 9.77
N ALA A 96 -0.15 23.44 8.89
CA ALA A 96 -0.45 22.05 8.58
C ALA A 96 0.75 21.33 7.93
N THR A 97 1.46 21.98 7.01
CA THR A 97 2.69 21.43 6.42
C THR A 97 3.83 21.30 7.41
N ALA A 98 3.98 22.24 8.36
CA ALA A 98 5.00 22.15 9.40
C ALA A 98 4.68 21.02 10.40
N LEU A 99 3.41 20.81 10.74
CA LEU A 99 2.98 19.69 11.58
C LEU A 99 3.13 18.34 10.86
N LEU A 100 2.76 18.26 9.58
CA LEU A 100 2.98 17.05 8.77
C LEU A 100 4.46 16.77 8.56
N ALA A 101 5.28 17.79 8.34
CA ALA A 101 6.72 17.64 8.24
C ALA A 101 7.29 17.20 9.58
N ALA A 102 6.94 17.84 10.71
CA ALA A 102 7.38 17.42 12.03
C ALA A 102 6.93 16.00 12.36
N PHE A 103 5.69 15.63 12.03
CA PHE A 103 5.17 14.28 12.19
C PHE A 103 5.92 13.28 11.30
N ALA A 104 6.18 13.61 10.04
CA ALA A 104 6.96 12.77 9.13
C ALA A 104 8.40 12.63 9.61
N THR A 105 9.05 13.70 10.09
CA THR A 105 10.40 13.64 10.64
C THR A 105 10.42 12.82 11.92
N VAL A 106 9.42 12.94 12.80
CA VAL A 106 9.28 12.07 13.97
C VAL A 106 9.04 10.63 13.53
N ALA A 107 8.19 10.35 12.54
CA ALA A 107 7.94 9.01 12.02
C ALA A 107 9.16 8.40 11.29
N LEU A 108 9.98 9.22 10.64
CA LEU A 108 11.23 8.82 9.96
C LEU A 108 12.39 8.63 10.96
N LEU A 109 12.39 9.38 12.07
CA LEU A 109 13.35 9.26 13.16
C LEU A 109 12.94 8.23 14.21
N GLN A 110 11.65 7.88 14.25
CA GLN A 110 11.19 6.72 15.00
C GLN A 110 11.73 5.49 14.30
N PRO A 111 12.46 4.60 15.01
CA PRO A 111 12.71 3.28 14.48
C PRO A 111 11.35 2.69 14.07
N PRO A 112 11.25 2.00 12.92
CA PRO A 112 9.98 1.45 12.48
C PRO A 112 9.35 0.74 13.67
N ASP A 113 8.10 1.08 13.97
CA ASP A 113 7.28 0.33 14.91
C ASP A 113 7.26 -1.10 14.39
N PHE A 114 8.21 -1.88 14.90
CA PHE A 114 8.16 -3.31 14.95
C PHE A 114 6.76 -3.60 15.48
N GLU A 115 5.91 -4.29 14.70
CA GLU A 115 5.11 -5.33 15.32
C GLU A 115 6.05 -5.99 16.33
N PRO A 116 5.81 -5.88 17.66
CA PRO A 116 6.78 -6.29 18.67
C PRO A 116 7.31 -7.64 18.23
N ALA A 117 8.63 -7.78 18.10
CA ALA A 117 9.24 -8.91 17.39
C ALA A 117 8.65 -10.28 17.84
N THR A 118 8.10 -10.34 19.05
CA THR A 118 7.26 -11.42 19.59
C THR A 118 6.02 -11.76 18.74
N GLN A 119 5.22 -10.80 18.27
CA GLN A 119 4.08 -11.04 17.36
C GLN A 119 4.51 -11.66 16.02
N GLN A 120 5.62 -11.20 15.45
CA GLN A 120 6.13 -11.76 14.20
C GLN A 120 6.78 -13.14 14.40
N VAL A 121 7.43 -13.37 15.53
CA VAL A 121 7.92 -14.70 15.95
C VAL A 121 6.73 -15.67 16.12
N VAL A 122 5.62 -15.21 16.70
CA VAL A 122 4.39 -16.02 16.80
C VAL A 122 3.79 -16.31 15.43
N ALA A 123 3.72 -15.32 14.54
CA ALA A 123 3.20 -15.51 13.18
C ALA A 123 4.06 -16.49 12.35
N SER A 124 5.38 -16.37 12.42
CA SER A 124 6.32 -17.28 11.74
C SER A 124 6.27 -18.70 12.30
N HIS A 125 6.16 -18.85 13.63
CA HIS A 125 5.94 -20.15 14.27
C HIS A 125 4.65 -20.81 13.78
N VAL A 126 3.50 -20.11 13.85
CA VAL A 126 2.22 -20.67 13.38
C VAL A 126 2.28 -21.02 11.89
N ALA A 127 2.91 -20.19 11.06
CA ALA A 127 3.08 -20.46 9.63
C ALA A 127 3.95 -21.71 9.39
N ALA A 128 5.05 -21.88 10.14
CA ALA A 128 5.90 -23.06 10.05
C ALA A 128 5.14 -24.35 10.42
N PHE A 129 4.29 -24.30 11.46
CA PHE A 129 3.44 -25.44 11.85
C PHE A 129 2.33 -25.73 10.83
N ALA A 130 1.63 -24.71 10.34
CA ALA A 130 0.58 -24.87 9.32
C ALA A 130 1.14 -25.46 8.00
N LEU A 131 2.36 -25.07 7.62
CA LEU A 131 3.05 -25.62 6.43
C LEU A 131 3.62 -27.03 6.66
N ALA A 132 3.71 -27.48 7.91
CA ALA A 132 4.23 -28.80 8.29
C ALA A 132 3.14 -29.88 8.41
N GLU A 133 1.86 -29.54 8.21
CA GLU A 133 0.73 -30.46 8.33
C GLU A 133 0.85 -31.63 7.33
N GLY A 134 1.36 -32.75 7.83
CA GLY A 134 1.54 -34.02 7.11
C GLY A 134 2.98 -34.55 7.00
N ARG A 135 4.03 -33.76 7.26
CA ARG A 135 5.44 -34.23 7.22
C ARG A 135 6.31 -33.52 8.26
N HIS A 136 6.82 -34.27 9.27
CA HIS A 136 7.81 -33.82 10.25
C HIS A 136 9.09 -33.22 9.61
N GLU A 137 9.36 -33.57 8.36
CA GLU A 137 10.51 -33.14 7.55
C GLU A 137 10.54 -31.64 7.23
N ARG A 138 9.51 -30.86 7.58
CA ARG A 138 9.42 -29.43 7.24
C ARG A 138 9.52 -28.46 8.43
N LEU A 139 9.48 -28.96 9.67
CA LEU A 139 9.81 -28.14 10.86
C LEU A 139 11.30 -27.77 10.90
N VAL A 140 12.13 -28.58 10.23
CA VAL A 140 13.58 -28.49 10.25
C VAL A 140 14.11 -28.68 8.83
N GLN A 141 14.95 -27.77 8.34
CA GLN A 141 15.58 -27.91 7.02
C GLN A 141 16.83 -28.80 7.06
N VAL A 142 17.44 -28.94 8.24
CA VAL A 142 18.44 -29.96 8.55
C VAL A 142 18.06 -30.67 9.82
N ALA A 143 17.51 -31.86 9.66
CA ALA A 143 17.32 -32.77 10.78
C ALA A 143 18.69 -33.23 11.28
N ALA A 144 19.07 -32.80 12.47
CA ALA A 144 20.34 -33.17 13.08
C ALA A 144 20.21 -33.15 14.60
N SER A 145 20.54 -34.28 15.22
CA SER A 145 20.57 -34.46 16.67
C SER A 145 21.88 -33.96 17.31
N ASP A 146 22.79 -33.41 16.50
CA ASP A 146 24.15 -33.02 16.91
C ASP A 146 24.48 -31.60 16.41
N GLN A 147 24.95 -30.76 17.35
CA GLN A 147 25.43 -29.40 17.11
C GLN A 147 26.51 -29.33 16.02
N HIS A 148 27.31 -30.38 15.85
CA HIS A 148 28.40 -30.44 14.87
C HIS A 148 27.92 -30.58 13.42
N GLN A 149 26.63 -30.83 13.20
CA GLN A 149 26.00 -30.83 11.88
C GLN A 149 25.19 -29.55 11.62
N VAL A 150 24.56 -28.98 12.66
CA VAL A 150 23.73 -27.78 12.54
C VAL A 150 24.57 -26.51 12.38
N ARG A 151 25.65 -26.36 13.17
CA ARG A 151 26.49 -25.13 13.12
C ARG A 151 27.15 -24.93 11.76
N PRO A 152 27.78 -25.94 11.12
CA PRO A 152 28.36 -25.77 9.79
C PRO A 152 27.31 -25.47 8.71
N TRP A 153 26.07 -25.96 8.85
CA TRP A 153 25.03 -25.71 7.85
C TRP A 153 24.59 -24.24 7.77
N PHE A 154 24.69 -23.49 8.87
CA PHE A 154 24.44 -22.06 8.90
C PHE A 154 25.62 -21.23 8.34
N GLN A 155 26.82 -21.79 8.22
CA GLN A 155 27.99 -21.07 7.71
C GLN A 155 27.75 -20.64 6.26
N GLY A 156 28.01 -19.35 5.97
CA GLY A 156 27.82 -18.75 4.65
C GLY A 156 26.37 -18.42 4.29
N LYS A 157 25.38 -18.76 5.14
CA LYS A 157 23.97 -18.41 4.93
C LYS A 157 23.49 -17.26 5.81
N LEU A 158 24.17 -17.05 6.93
CA LEU A 158 24.00 -15.93 7.84
C LEU A 158 25.32 -15.16 7.94
N ASP A 159 25.22 -13.87 8.20
CA ASP A 159 26.36 -13.00 8.49
C ASP A 159 26.83 -13.11 9.96
N PHE A 160 26.26 -14.03 10.74
CA PHE A 160 26.66 -14.39 12.10
C PHE A 160 26.59 -15.90 12.32
N ALA A 161 27.28 -16.39 13.35
CA ALA A 161 27.24 -17.80 13.76
C ALA A 161 26.28 -17.96 14.96
N PRO A 162 25.07 -18.54 14.79
CA PRO A 162 24.15 -18.74 15.90
C PRO A 162 24.72 -19.79 16.88
N PRO A 163 24.67 -19.54 18.20
CA PRO A 163 25.04 -20.56 19.17
C PRO A 163 24.00 -21.69 19.17
N VAL A 164 24.48 -22.92 19.11
CA VAL A 164 23.66 -24.14 19.21
C VAL A 164 24.17 -24.94 20.41
N PRO A 165 23.80 -24.58 21.65
CA PRO A 165 24.26 -25.29 22.84
C PRO A 165 23.63 -26.68 22.93
N ASP A 166 24.39 -27.65 23.43
CA ASP A 166 23.85 -28.95 23.79
C ASP A 166 23.13 -28.85 25.14
N LEU A 167 21.82 -29.05 25.11
CA LEU A 167 20.95 -29.01 26.28
C LEU A 167 20.30 -30.36 26.59
N ALA A 168 20.82 -31.45 26.00
CA ALA A 168 20.25 -32.79 26.18
C ALA A 168 20.25 -33.21 27.66
N ALA A 169 21.30 -32.88 28.41
CA ALA A 169 21.42 -33.16 29.84
C ALA A 169 20.36 -32.43 30.69
N GLU A 170 19.82 -31.30 30.20
CA GLU A 170 18.76 -30.53 30.89
C GLU A 170 17.34 -30.99 30.49
N GLY A 171 17.24 -31.96 29.58
CA GLY A 171 15.97 -32.52 29.08
C GLY A 171 15.49 -31.93 27.77
N PHE A 172 16.34 -31.20 27.04
CA PHE A 172 16.00 -30.49 25.81
C PHE A 172 16.73 -31.13 24.61
N THR A 173 15.98 -31.82 23.75
CA THR A 173 16.58 -32.51 22.59
C THR A 173 16.66 -31.58 21.38
N LEU A 174 17.82 -31.46 20.76
CA LEU A 174 17.98 -30.77 19.48
C LEU A 174 17.37 -31.59 18.35
N LEU A 175 16.48 -30.98 17.57
CA LEU A 175 15.89 -31.58 16.36
C LEU A 175 16.59 -31.07 15.09
N GLY A 176 17.12 -29.84 15.12
CA GLY A 176 17.98 -29.29 14.10
C GLY A 176 17.76 -27.79 13.88
N GLY A 177 17.85 -27.30 12.64
CA GLY A 177 17.59 -25.89 12.34
C GLY A 177 17.02 -25.60 10.94
N ARG A 178 16.59 -24.34 10.77
CA ARG A 178 16.15 -23.74 9.50
C ARG A 178 16.50 -22.25 9.46
N LEU A 179 16.40 -21.65 8.27
CA LEU A 179 16.46 -20.20 8.09
C LEU A 179 15.06 -19.62 8.02
N ASP A 180 14.87 -18.47 8.63
CA ASP A 180 13.63 -17.70 8.59
C ASP A 180 13.93 -16.19 8.60
N HIS A 181 12.88 -15.36 8.63
CA HIS A 181 13.00 -13.91 8.72
C HIS A 181 12.14 -13.35 9.86
N VAL A 182 12.75 -12.47 10.67
CA VAL A 182 12.07 -11.73 11.74
C VAL A 182 12.35 -10.24 11.54
N GLY A 183 11.31 -9.42 11.44
CA GLY A 183 11.44 -7.97 11.22
C GLY A 183 12.17 -7.61 9.93
N GLY A 184 12.05 -8.43 8.88
CA GLY A 184 12.78 -8.25 7.61
C GLY A 184 14.28 -8.58 7.68
N ARG A 185 14.77 -9.10 8.81
CA ARG A 185 16.15 -9.55 9.00
C ARG A 185 16.23 -11.06 8.90
N GLN A 186 17.35 -11.58 8.41
CA GLN A 186 17.61 -13.01 8.43
C GLN A 186 17.74 -13.50 9.88
N ALA A 187 17.06 -14.60 10.18
CA ALA A 187 17.08 -15.25 11.47
C ALA A 187 17.42 -16.74 11.32
N ALA A 188 18.21 -17.26 12.26
CA ALA A 188 18.32 -18.69 12.47
C ALA A 188 17.13 -19.16 13.31
N VAL A 189 16.55 -20.31 12.96
CA VAL A 189 15.61 -21.01 13.85
C VAL A 189 16.21 -22.35 14.20
N ILE A 190 16.43 -22.56 15.49
CA ILE A 190 16.93 -23.81 16.04
C ILE A 190 15.75 -24.49 16.74
N VAL A 191 15.46 -25.72 16.35
CA VAL A 191 14.29 -26.43 16.86
C VAL A 191 14.74 -27.41 17.94
N TYR A 192 14.25 -27.19 19.14
CA TYR A 192 14.40 -28.11 20.27
C TYR A 192 13.08 -28.83 20.53
N ARG A 193 13.13 -29.83 21.41
CA ARG A 193 11.96 -30.53 21.92
C ARG A 193 12.04 -30.62 23.44
N ILE A 194 10.96 -30.19 24.10
CA ILE A 194 10.69 -30.42 25.52
C ILE A 194 9.67 -31.55 25.61
N ARG A 195 10.08 -32.74 26.08
CA ARG A 195 9.24 -33.95 26.07
C ARG A 195 8.72 -34.27 24.66
N ASN A 196 7.45 -33.94 24.37
CA ASN A 196 6.83 -34.14 23.05
C ASN A 196 6.43 -32.82 22.36
N HIS A 197 6.79 -31.67 22.94
CA HIS A 197 6.46 -30.35 22.42
C HIS A 197 7.68 -29.71 21.76
N PRO A 198 7.58 -29.30 20.49
CA PRO A 198 8.63 -28.56 19.81
C PRO A 198 8.75 -27.13 20.36
N VAL A 199 9.98 -26.64 20.40
CA VAL A 199 10.33 -25.26 20.77
C VAL A 199 11.17 -24.67 19.65
N ASP A 200 10.66 -23.61 19.03
CA ASP A 200 11.45 -22.85 18.06
C ASP A 200 12.23 -21.77 18.79
N LEU A 201 13.55 -21.77 18.63
CA LEU A 201 14.45 -20.72 19.10
C LEU A 201 14.87 -19.87 17.89
N TYR A 202 14.29 -18.68 17.77
CA TYR A 202 14.70 -17.68 16.80
C TYR A 202 15.91 -16.92 17.32
N VAL A 203 16.92 -16.72 16.47
CA VAL A 203 18.15 -15.97 16.76
C VAL A 203 18.44 -15.02 15.61
N TRP A 204 18.63 -13.73 15.91
CA TRP A 204 18.98 -12.72 14.90
C TRP A 204 19.83 -11.59 15.50
N ARG A 205 20.48 -10.79 14.64
CA ARG A 205 21.30 -9.65 15.08
C ARG A 205 20.46 -8.57 15.76
N HIS A 206 20.99 -8.08 16.87
CA HIS A 206 20.38 -7.03 17.67
C HIS A 206 21.33 -5.85 17.84
N ASP A 207 20.86 -4.65 17.45
CA ASP A 207 21.65 -3.42 17.50
C ASP A 207 21.38 -2.59 18.78
N GLY A 208 20.63 -3.14 19.74
CA GLY A 208 20.26 -2.47 20.99
C GLY A 208 21.10 -2.91 22.19
N ARG A 209 20.66 -2.51 23.40
CA ARG A 209 21.41 -2.75 24.64
C ARG A 209 21.45 -4.26 24.98
N ASN A 210 22.66 -4.79 25.14
CA ASN A 210 22.88 -6.14 25.66
C ASN A 210 22.50 -6.24 27.15
N GLY A 211 22.11 -7.44 27.60
CA GLY A 211 21.96 -7.76 29.03
C GLY A 211 20.52 -7.70 29.56
N GLU A 212 19.53 -7.93 28.71
CA GLU A 212 18.13 -8.00 29.14
C GLU A 212 17.81 -9.42 29.66
N ALA A 213 17.23 -9.50 30.86
CA ALA A 213 16.78 -10.76 31.44
C ALA A 213 15.67 -11.39 30.58
N ALA A 214 15.49 -12.71 30.66
CA ALA A 214 14.42 -13.39 29.93
C ALA A 214 13.04 -12.85 30.36
N HIS A 215 12.37 -12.14 29.45
CA HIS A 215 10.97 -11.76 29.62
C HIS A 215 10.10 -12.85 28.99
N VAL A 216 9.13 -13.36 29.74
CA VAL A 216 8.21 -14.40 29.26
C VAL A 216 6.78 -13.91 29.32
N GLU A 217 6.15 -13.86 28.16
CA GLU A 217 4.75 -13.50 27.97
C GLU A 217 3.97 -14.63 27.31
N SER A 218 2.64 -14.57 27.40
CA SER A 218 1.74 -15.46 26.67
C SER A 218 1.06 -14.68 25.56
N LEU A 219 1.19 -15.15 24.32
CA LEU A 219 0.66 -14.48 23.15
C LEU A 219 -0.06 -15.50 22.25
N ARG A 220 -1.36 -15.29 22.01
CA ARG A 220 -2.21 -16.17 21.18
C ARG A 220 -2.15 -17.66 21.60
N GLY A 221 -1.99 -17.94 22.89
CA GLY A 221 -1.92 -19.30 23.42
C GLY A 221 -0.53 -19.94 23.43
N PHE A 222 0.48 -19.25 22.88
CA PHE A 222 1.88 -19.69 22.94
C PHE A 222 2.63 -18.93 24.04
N GLY A 223 3.55 -19.61 24.71
CA GLY A 223 4.56 -18.95 25.53
C GLY A 223 5.65 -18.37 24.64
N VAL A 224 6.05 -17.13 24.89
CA VAL A 224 7.14 -16.46 24.18
C VAL A 224 8.13 -15.92 25.20
N ALA A 225 9.36 -16.43 25.17
CA ALA A 225 10.47 -15.96 25.99
C ALA A 225 11.45 -15.16 25.13
N THR A 226 11.78 -13.93 25.52
CA THR A 226 12.72 -13.06 24.78
C THR A 226 13.84 -12.55 25.65
N TRP A 227 15.04 -12.45 25.08
CA TRP A 227 16.22 -11.86 25.73
C TRP A 227 17.27 -11.44 24.69
N ALA A 228 18.30 -10.73 25.15
CA ALA A 228 19.43 -10.31 24.31
C ALA A 228 20.77 -10.62 25.00
N ALA A 229 21.68 -11.26 24.25
CA ALA A 229 23.01 -11.62 24.71
C ALA A 229 24.02 -11.65 23.54
N GLY A 230 25.22 -11.13 23.75
CA GLY A 230 26.31 -11.20 22.76
C GLY A 230 26.01 -10.51 21.43
N GLY A 231 25.21 -9.44 21.41
CA GLY A 231 24.81 -8.75 20.16
C GLY A 231 23.75 -9.51 19.34
N LEU A 232 23.18 -10.58 19.91
CA LEU A 232 22.09 -11.35 19.33
C LEU A 232 20.84 -11.22 20.20
N ARG A 233 19.68 -11.23 19.54
CA ARG A 233 18.38 -11.36 20.20
C ARG A 233 17.85 -12.76 19.97
N TYR A 234 17.20 -13.26 21.00
CA TYR A 234 16.63 -14.59 21.04
C TYR A 234 15.14 -14.49 21.34
N ALA A 235 14.35 -15.32 20.68
CA ALA A 235 12.97 -15.56 21.04
C ALA A 235 12.68 -17.06 20.99
N ALA A 236 12.35 -17.64 22.14
CA ALA A 236 11.87 -19.02 22.22
C ALA A 236 10.35 -19.03 22.26
N ILE A 237 9.75 -19.85 21.40
CA ILE A 237 8.29 -19.99 21.30
C ILE A 237 7.87 -21.45 21.29
N SER A 238 6.83 -21.76 22.07
CA SER A 238 6.26 -23.10 22.19
C SER A 238 4.88 -23.05 22.86
N ASP A 239 4.14 -24.15 22.78
CA ASP A 239 2.86 -24.39 23.44
C ASP A 239 2.99 -25.02 24.85
N VAL A 240 4.23 -25.15 25.37
CA VAL A 240 4.49 -25.65 26.73
C VAL A 240 4.09 -24.65 27.83
N ASP A 241 4.04 -25.14 29.07
CA ASP A 241 3.83 -24.30 30.24
C ASP A 241 4.89 -23.17 30.33
N PRO A 242 4.50 -21.92 30.67
CA PRO A 242 5.42 -20.81 30.81
C PRO A 242 6.61 -21.07 31.77
N ALA A 243 6.44 -21.93 32.77
CA ALA A 243 7.52 -22.33 33.68
C ALA A 243 8.59 -23.18 32.96
N ASP A 244 8.17 -24.12 32.11
CA ASP A 244 9.08 -24.95 31.30
C ASP A 244 9.82 -24.10 30.27
N LEU A 245 9.13 -23.14 29.63
CA LEU A 245 9.76 -22.21 28.69
C LEU A 245 10.77 -21.27 29.38
N ARG A 246 10.47 -20.80 30.59
CA ARG A 246 11.43 -20.02 31.42
C ARG A 246 12.65 -20.86 31.78
N ARG A 247 12.46 -22.13 32.13
CA ARG A 247 13.57 -23.05 32.42
C ARG A 247 14.46 -23.24 31.20
N PHE A 248 13.87 -23.43 30.01
CA PHE A 248 14.60 -23.51 28.75
C PHE A 248 15.41 -22.24 28.46
N ALA A 249 14.78 -21.06 28.54
CA ALA A 249 15.47 -19.78 28.31
C ALA A 249 16.64 -19.58 29.30
N SER A 250 16.43 -19.91 30.58
CA SER A 250 17.46 -19.80 31.61
C SER A 250 18.63 -20.77 31.39
N ALA A 251 18.35 -22.00 30.96
CA ALA A 251 19.36 -22.97 30.57
C ALA A 251 20.25 -22.44 29.44
N LEU A 252 19.61 -21.99 28.36
CA LEU A 252 20.30 -21.47 27.19
C LEU A 252 21.15 -20.24 27.52
N GLN A 253 20.63 -19.32 28.35
CA GLN A 253 21.38 -18.14 28.79
C GLN A 253 22.66 -18.49 29.55
N ARG A 254 22.62 -19.51 30.43
CA ARG A 254 23.81 -19.97 31.17
C ARG A 254 24.88 -20.55 30.26
N THR A 255 24.49 -21.20 29.16
CA THR A 255 25.45 -21.85 28.25
C THR A 255 26.03 -20.90 27.20
N ILE A 256 25.37 -19.78 26.91
CA ILE A 256 25.79 -18.80 25.89
C ILE A 256 26.64 -17.66 26.48
N GLN A 257 26.58 -17.43 27.80
CA GLN A 257 27.49 -16.54 28.52
C GLN A 257 28.91 -17.10 28.58
#